data_AF-A0A3S1F8K9-F1
#
_entry.id   AF-A0A3S1F8K9-F1
#
_cell.length_a   1.000
_cell.length_b   1.000
_cell.length_c   1.000
_cell.angle_alpha   90.00
_cell.angle_beta   90.00
_cell.angle_gamma   90.00
#
_symmetry.space_group_name_H-M   'P 1'
#
loop_
_entity.id
_entity.type
_entity.pdbx_description
1 polymer ?
#
loop_
_entity_poly.entity_id
_entity_poly.type
_entity_poly.pdbx_seq_one_letter_code
_entity_poly.pdbx_strand_id
1 'polypeptide(L)'
;IPYLIATATASNCGSVATITGNPQNMVIGALSGISYPAFSAALATVALFGLVAVVVIIRIVYRAEFARTVQLTPEVSRGRMHKGQVLKAVVVCIGLAIAFFAGVPVAKAALIGGAILLLTRAIKPERIYREIDGPLLFMFAGLFVVVAGAEKTLLSPDMIASAKNLGLDDVWRLSGFTAVLSNIMSNVPAVLALRPFIPGLENPERAWLVVAMSSTLAGNFTLLGSVANLIVAEQARAAGTTLSFGAFFKVGLPLTLITLAAGTAWLAFGF
;
A
#
# COMPACT_ATOMS: atom_id res chain seq x y z
N ILE A 1 5.18 -18.19 12.46
CA ILE A 1 3.98 -17.74 11.72
C ILE A 1 3.52 -16.32 12.07
N PRO A 2 3.30 -15.93 13.34
CA PRO A 2 2.74 -14.61 13.67
C PRO A 2 3.62 -13.45 13.19
N TYR A 3 4.95 -13.59 13.24
CA TYR A 3 5.86 -12.57 12.70
C TYR A 3 5.74 -12.38 11.19
N LEU A 4 5.51 -13.44 10.42
CA LEU A 4 5.30 -13.35 8.97
C LEU A 4 4.00 -12.59 8.66
N ILE A 5 2.91 -12.95 9.37
CA ILE A 5 1.63 -12.26 9.25
C ILE A 5 1.76 -10.79 9.66
N ALA A 6 2.50 -10.51 10.74
CA ALA A 6 2.77 -9.15 11.21
C ALA A 6 3.52 -8.35 10.14
N THR A 7 4.58 -8.88 9.55
CA THR A 7 5.34 -8.20 8.50
C THR A 7 4.47 -7.88 7.28
N ALA A 8 3.68 -8.84 6.81
CA ALA A 8 2.78 -8.64 5.66
C ALA A 8 1.71 -7.57 5.97
N THR A 9 1.00 -7.74 7.07
CA THR A 9 -0.13 -6.87 7.42
C THR A 9 0.30 -5.47 7.86
N ALA A 10 1.41 -5.35 8.59
CA ALA A 10 2.00 -4.07 8.97
C ALA A 10 2.56 -3.32 7.75
N SER A 11 3.13 -4.02 6.77
CA SER A 11 3.59 -3.39 5.52
C SER A 11 2.42 -2.72 4.79
N ASN A 12 1.29 -3.44 4.62
CA ASN A 12 0.09 -2.86 4.02
C ASN A 12 -0.45 -1.69 4.86
N CYS A 13 -0.65 -1.86 6.18
CA CYS A 13 -1.17 -0.79 7.04
C CYS A 13 -0.26 0.45 7.08
N GLY A 14 1.06 0.25 7.18
CA GLY A 14 2.03 1.34 7.19
C GLY A 14 2.10 2.07 5.87
N SER A 15 1.97 1.36 4.74
CA SER A 15 1.99 1.96 3.40
C SER A 15 0.84 2.93 3.13
N VAL A 16 -0.26 2.84 3.88
CA VAL A 16 -1.40 3.77 3.81
C VAL A 16 -0.97 5.21 4.07
N ALA A 17 0.06 5.42 4.91
CA ALA A 17 0.45 6.73 5.41
C ALA A 17 0.95 7.70 4.32
N THR A 18 1.42 7.22 3.17
CA THR A 18 2.10 8.08 2.19
C THR A 18 1.76 7.74 0.75
N ILE A 19 1.91 8.73 -0.14
CA ILE A 19 1.70 8.56 -1.59
C ILE A 19 2.65 7.49 -2.16
N THR A 20 3.90 7.45 -1.69
CA THR A 20 4.91 6.48 -2.15
C THR A 20 4.90 5.16 -1.38
N GLY A 21 3.96 4.97 -0.46
CA GLY A 21 3.93 3.75 0.36
C GLY A 21 3.62 2.50 -0.47
N ASN A 22 2.77 2.64 -1.49
CA ASN A 22 2.39 1.54 -2.38
C ASN A 22 1.99 2.06 -3.77
N PRO A 23 1.93 1.18 -4.80
CA PRO A 23 1.63 1.61 -6.16
C PRO A 23 0.25 2.26 -6.32
N GLN A 24 -0.79 1.77 -5.63
CA GLN A 24 -2.14 2.33 -5.74
C GLN A 24 -2.22 3.76 -5.18
N ASN A 25 -1.53 4.05 -4.08
CA ASN A 25 -1.44 5.40 -3.52
C ASN A 25 -0.66 6.34 -4.46
N MET A 26 0.35 5.85 -5.16
CA MET A 26 1.07 6.64 -6.17
C MET A 26 0.15 7.04 -7.32
N VAL A 27 -0.69 6.11 -7.79
CA VAL A 27 -1.70 6.38 -8.81
C VAL A 27 -2.71 7.41 -8.31
N ILE A 28 -3.21 7.27 -7.09
CA ILE A 28 -4.12 8.24 -6.49
C ILE A 28 -3.47 9.62 -6.36
N GLY A 29 -2.25 9.71 -5.87
CA GLY A 29 -1.52 10.98 -5.76
C GLY A 29 -1.36 11.68 -7.12
N ALA A 30 -1.05 10.90 -8.17
CA ALA A 30 -0.91 11.44 -9.52
C ALA A 30 -2.24 11.91 -10.14
N LEU A 31 -3.36 11.25 -9.82
CA LEU A 31 -4.68 11.55 -10.38
C LEU A 31 -5.46 12.61 -9.59
N SER A 32 -5.32 12.62 -8.27
CA SER A 32 -6.07 13.50 -7.36
C SER A 32 -5.47 14.89 -7.25
N GLY A 33 -4.16 15.04 -7.46
CA GLY A 33 -3.44 16.30 -7.24
C GLY A 33 -3.27 16.66 -5.76
N ILE A 34 -3.65 15.78 -4.82
CA ILE A 34 -3.48 16.00 -3.39
C ILE A 34 -1.99 16.13 -3.08
N SER A 35 -1.63 17.18 -2.35
CA SER A 35 -0.24 17.39 -1.94
C SER A 35 0.25 16.26 -1.04
N TYR A 36 1.54 15.91 -1.15
CA TYR A 36 2.13 14.85 -0.33
C TYR A 36 1.93 15.07 1.20
N PRO A 37 2.10 16.29 1.74
CA PRO A 37 1.83 16.56 3.15
C PRO A 37 0.37 16.39 3.51
N ALA A 38 -0.58 16.87 2.69
CA ALA A 38 -2.01 16.75 2.97
C ALA A 38 -2.47 15.29 2.98
N PHE A 39 -2.05 14.52 1.97
CA PHE A 39 -2.31 13.08 1.90
C PHE A 39 -1.76 12.35 3.13
N SER A 40 -0.51 12.68 3.50
CA SER A 40 0.14 12.03 4.63
C SER A 40 -0.47 12.43 5.97
N ALA A 41 -0.86 13.69 6.14
CA ALA A 41 -1.52 14.17 7.36
C ALA A 41 -2.88 13.47 7.56
N ALA A 42 -3.64 13.26 6.48
CA ALA A 42 -4.92 12.55 6.53
C ALA A 42 -4.75 11.07 6.90
N LEU A 43 -3.80 10.38 6.26
CA LEU A 43 -3.71 8.91 6.31
C LEU A 43 -2.66 8.37 7.28
N ALA A 44 -1.72 9.18 7.78
CA ALA A 44 -0.76 8.74 8.79
C ALA A 44 -1.45 8.31 10.10
N THR A 45 -2.52 8.99 10.51
CA THR A 45 -3.32 8.60 11.67
C THR A 45 -3.96 7.22 11.46
N VAL A 46 -4.51 6.96 10.27
CA VAL A 46 -5.10 5.68 9.92
C VAL A 46 -4.03 4.57 9.89
N ALA A 47 -2.87 4.86 9.34
CA ALA A 47 -1.74 3.93 9.30
C ALA A 47 -1.24 3.59 10.72
N LEU A 48 -1.10 4.59 11.59
CA LEU A 48 -0.70 4.40 12.99
C LEU A 48 -1.71 3.51 13.73
N PHE A 49 -3.00 3.81 13.60
CA PHE A 49 -4.06 2.96 14.15
C PHE A 49 -3.97 1.53 13.60
N GLY A 50 -3.78 1.38 12.29
CA GLY A 50 -3.62 0.08 11.64
C GLY A 50 -2.43 -0.72 12.19
N LEU A 51 -1.28 -0.08 12.39
CA LEU A 51 -0.10 -0.71 12.98
C LEU A 51 -0.35 -1.16 14.43
N VAL A 52 -1.02 -0.33 15.24
CA VAL A 52 -1.41 -0.71 16.60
C VAL A 52 -2.39 -1.90 16.57
N ALA A 53 -3.39 -1.86 15.68
CA ALA A 53 -4.35 -2.95 15.50
C ALA A 53 -3.66 -4.26 15.08
N VAL A 54 -2.68 -4.21 14.18
CA VAL A 54 -1.86 -5.38 13.81
C VAL A 54 -1.22 -6.00 15.04
N VAL A 55 -0.53 -5.20 15.86
CA VAL A 55 0.15 -5.68 17.07
C VAL A 55 -0.85 -6.30 18.06
N VAL A 56 -1.97 -5.61 18.32
CA VAL A 56 -2.98 -6.06 19.28
C VAL A 56 -3.65 -7.36 18.82
N ILE A 57 -4.13 -7.41 17.57
CA ILE A 57 -4.85 -8.57 17.04
C ILE A 57 -3.94 -9.79 16.97
N ILE A 58 -2.70 -9.62 16.50
CA ILE A 58 -1.73 -10.74 16.45
C ILE A 58 -1.43 -11.25 17.86
N ARG A 59 -1.24 -10.34 18.83
CA ARG A 59 -0.99 -10.72 20.22
C ARG A 59 -2.17 -11.48 20.83
N ILE A 60 -3.40 -11.12 20.50
CA ILE A 60 -4.61 -11.81 20.99
C ILE A 60 -4.74 -13.19 20.30
N VAL A 61 -4.66 -13.23 18.97
CA VAL A 61 -4.86 -14.47 18.18
C VAL A 61 -3.79 -15.51 18.46
N TYR A 62 -2.53 -15.08 18.62
CA TYR A 62 -1.37 -15.93 18.87
C TYR A 62 -0.84 -15.82 20.30
N ARG A 63 -1.72 -15.51 21.28
CA ARG A 63 -1.35 -15.34 22.70
C ARG A 63 -0.51 -16.49 23.26
N ALA A 64 -0.77 -17.72 22.81
CA ALA A 64 -0.07 -18.92 23.26
C ALA A 64 1.37 -19.01 22.74
N GLU A 65 1.65 -18.48 21.54
CA GLU A 65 3.00 -18.42 20.99
C GLU A 65 3.85 -17.38 21.74
N PHE A 66 3.24 -16.24 22.11
CA PHE A 66 3.93 -15.19 22.86
C PHE A 66 4.04 -15.45 24.37
N ALA A 67 3.33 -16.46 24.89
CA ALA A 67 3.46 -16.87 26.29
C ALA A 67 4.75 -17.68 26.55
N ARG A 68 5.41 -18.17 25.50
CA ARG A 68 6.65 -18.95 25.59
C ARG A 68 7.86 -18.04 25.37
N THR A 69 8.83 -18.12 26.26
CA THR A 69 10.14 -17.49 26.04
C THR A 69 10.94 -18.40 25.12
N VAL A 70 11.01 -18.05 23.84
CA VAL A 70 11.87 -18.74 22.87
C VAL A 70 13.20 -18.00 22.80
N GLN A 71 14.30 -18.70 23.06
CA GLN A 71 15.63 -18.17 22.73
C GLN A 71 15.77 -18.15 21.21
N LEU A 72 15.72 -16.96 20.63
CA LEU A 72 16.07 -16.76 19.23
C LEU A 72 17.60 -16.71 19.14
N THR A 73 18.20 -17.75 18.59
CA THR A 73 19.60 -17.73 18.14
C THR A 73 19.60 -17.53 16.63
N PRO A 74 19.48 -16.28 16.14
CA PRO A 74 19.57 -16.03 14.71
C PRO A 74 20.97 -16.41 14.23
N GLU A 75 21.06 -17.18 13.16
CA GLU A 75 22.29 -17.28 12.39
C GLU A 75 22.53 -15.93 11.71
N VAL A 76 23.28 -15.05 12.38
CA VAL A 76 23.61 -13.74 11.83
C VAL A 76 24.72 -13.92 10.81
N SER A 77 24.36 -14.05 9.52
CA SER A 77 25.31 -13.89 8.44
C SER A 77 25.77 -12.42 8.39
N ARG A 78 26.92 -12.14 9.00
CA ARG A 78 27.53 -10.80 8.96
C ARG A 78 28.19 -10.59 7.60
N GLY A 79 27.41 -10.13 6.63
CA GLY A 79 27.95 -9.60 5.38
C GLY A 79 28.89 -8.41 5.61
N ARG A 80 29.73 -8.10 4.62
CA ARG A 80 30.55 -6.88 4.63
C ARG A 80 29.66 -5.64 4.48
N MET A 81 29.56 -4.84 5.54
CA MET A 81 28.82 -3.58 5.51
C MET A 81 29.69 -2.44 4.97
N HIS A 82 29.32 -1.88 3.82
CA HIS A 82 29.98 -0.72 3.23
C HIS A 82 29.44 0.58 3.87
N LYS A 83 29.99 0.98 5.03
CA LYS A 83 29.51 2.14 5.83
C LYS A 83 29.26 3.41 5.00
N GLY A 84 30.17 3.73 4.07
CA GLY A 84 30.00 4.90 3.18
C GLY A 84 28.80 4.79 2.23
N GLN A 85 28.49 3.60 1.73
CA GLN A 85 27.31 3.37 0.90
C GLN A 85 26.02 3.40 1.72
N VAL A 86 26.05 2.87 2.94
CA VAL A 86 24.91 2.94 3.87
C VAL A 86 24.61 4.39 4.23
N LEU A 87 25.63 5.17 4.62
CA LEU A 87 25.46 6.59 4.94
C LEU A 87 24.89 7.37 3.75
N LYS A 88 25.44 7.15 2.55
CA LYS A 88 24.94 7.76 1.33
C LYS A 88 23.47 7.40 1.07
N ALA A 89 23.11 6.12 1.20
CA ALA A 89 21.73 5.68 1.04
C ALA A 89 20.79 6.35 2.04
N VAL A 90 21.17 6.43 3.31
CA VAL A 90 20.40 7.12 4.35
C VAL A 90 20.23 8.60 4.02
N VAL A 91 21.30 9.31 3.64
CA VAL A 91 21.24 10.73 3.27
C VAL A 91 20.30 10.94 2.07
N VAL A 92 20.40 10.11 1.04
CA VAL A 92 19.51 10.20 -0.13
C VAL A 92 18.06 9.91 0.26
N CYS A 93 17.79 8.89 1.07
CA CYS A 93 16.43 8.57 1.52
C CYS A 93 15.81 9.72 2.35
N ILE A 94 16.58 10.33 3.25
CA ILE A 94 16.12 11.51 4.02
C ILE A 94 15.88 12.68 3.06
N GLY A 95 16.79 12.93 2.13
CA GLY A 95 16.63 13.98 1.11
C GLY A 95 15.39 13.78 0.23
N LEU A 96 15.10 12.54 -0.16
CA LEU A 96 13.88 12.17 -0.88
C LEU A 96 12.62 12.45 -0.06
N ALA A 97 12.61 12.05 1.21
CA ALA A 97 11.50 12.34 2.11
C ALA A 97 11.26 13.86 2.19
N ILE A 98 12.30 14.65 2.43
CA ILE A 98 12.20 16.12 2.46
C ILE A 98 11.67 16.66 1.12
N ALA A 99 12.18 16.19 -0.01
CA ALA A 99 11.74 16.62 -1.34
C ALA A 99 10.26 16.31 -1.60
N PHE A 100 9.79 15.12 -1.20
CA PHE A 100 8.39 14.74 -1.33
C PHE A 100 7.48 15.66 -0.50
N PHE A 101 7.83 15.90 0.77
CA PHE A 101 7.08 16.82 1.64
C PHE A 101 7.18 18.29 1.19
N ALA A 102 8.25 18.68 0.49
CA ALA A 102 8.37 19.99 -0.15
C ALA A 102 7.56 20.12 -1.46
N GLY A 103 6.85 19.08 -1.89
CA GLY A 103 6.01 19.10 -3.10
C GLY A 103 6.76 18.85 -4.40
N VAL A 104 8.03 18.41 -4.35
CA VAL A 104 8.75 18.01 -5.55
C VAL A 104 8.07 16.78 -6.16
N PRO A 105 7.81 16.78 -7.49
CA PRO A 105 7.18 15.62 -8.13
C PRO A 105 7.94 14.33 -7.84
N VAL A 106 7.23 13.33 -7.33
CA VAL A 106 7.79 12.06 -6.83
C VAL A 106 8.75 11.43 -7.84
N ALA A 107 8.34 11.35 -9.11
CA ALA A 107 9.16 10.78 -10.17
C ALA A 107 10.49 11.54 -10.39
N LYS A 108 10.46 12.88 -10.35
CA LYS A 108 11.66 13.71 -10.51
C LYS A 108 12.63 13.52 -9.35
N ALA A 109 12.11 13.58 -8.12
CA ALA A 109 12.92 13.38 -6.92
C ALA A 109 13.54 11.97 -6.91
N ALA A 110 12.76 10.92 -7.20
CA ALA A 110 13.24 9.55 -7.26
C ALA A 110 14.33 9.34 -8.32
N LEU A 111 14.18 9.93 -9.52
CA LEU A 111 15.20 9.87 -10.58
C LEU A 111 16.51 10.54 -10.14
N ILE A 112 16.44 11.72 -9.52
CA ILE A 112 17.62 12.44 -9.02
C ILE A 112 18.29 11.64 -7.89
N GLY A 113 17.50 11.14 -6.93
CA GLY A 113 18.02 10.32 -5.83
C GLY A 113 18.70 9.04 -6.33
N GLY A 114 18.06 8.34 -7.27
CA GLY A 114 18.64 7.17 -7.93
C GLY A 114 19.93 7.49 -8.68
N ALA A 115 19.96 8.58 -9.45
CA ALA A 115 21.16 9.04 -10.14
C ALA A 115 22.29 9.34 -9.16
N ILE A 116 22.02 10.06 -8.07
CA ILE A 116 23.00 10.35 -7.01
C ILE A 116 23.54 9.04 -6.44
N LEU A 117 22.69 8.05 -6.14
CA LEU A 117 23.12 6.74 -5.64
C LEU A 117 24.07 6.02 -6.60
N LEU A 118 23.88 6.15 -7.91
CA LEU A 118 24.71 5.52 -8.92
C LEU A 118 26.06 6.22 -9.17
N LEU A 119 26.24 7.50 -8.82
CA LEU A 119 27.46 8.27 -9.12
C LEU A 119 28.76 7.67 -8.56
N THR A 120 28.72 7.06 -7.37
CA THR A 120 29.95 6.58 -6.71
C THR A 120 30.50 5.28 -7.30
N ARG A 121 29.78 4.63 -8.24
CA ARG A 121 30.14 3.33 -8.87
C ARG A 121 30.57 2.20 -7.92
N ALA A 122 30.35 2.38 -6.61
CA ALA A 122 30.71 1.40 -5.58
C ALA A 122 29.90 0.10 -5.70
N ILE A 123 28.72 0.19 -6.31
CA ILE A 123 27.90 -0.93 -6.74
C ILE A 123 27.79 -0.85 -8.26
N LYS A 124 28.03 -1.98 -8.93
CA LYS A 124 27.86 -2.13 -10.37
C LYS A 124 26.40 -1.82 -10.75
N PRO A 125 26.11 -0.84 -11.63
CA PRO A 125 24.73 -0.47 -12.00
C PRO A 125 23.90 -1.65 -12.50
N GLU A 126 24.54 -2.64 -13.15
CA GLU A 126 23.88 -3.83 -13.66
C GLU A 126 23.24 -4.67 -12.54
N ARG A 127 23.81 -4.65 -11.32
CA ARG A 127 23.17 -5.30 -10.16
C ARG A 127 21.89 -4.58 -9.78
N ILE A 128 21.90 -3.25 -9.80
CA ILE A 128 20.73 -2.44 -9.44
C ILE A 128 19.63 -2.60 -10.49
N TYR A 129 19.99 -2.59 -11.79
CA TYR A 129 19.02 -2.78 -12.86
C TYR A 129 18.34 -4.16 -12.83
N ARG A 130 19.03 -5.20 -12.36
CA ARG A 130 18.45 -6.54 -12.18
C ARG A 130 17.43 -6.63 -11.05
N GLU A 131 17.48 -5.73 -10.07
CA GLU A 131 16.50 -5.64 -8.98
C GLU A 131 15.23 -4.88 -9.41
N ILE A 132 15.24 -4.23 -10.58
CA ILE A 132 14.05 -3.55 -11.11
C ILE A 132 13.09 -4.61 -11.66
N ASP A 133 11.89 -4.66 -11.09
CA ASP A 133 10.82 -5.53 -11.55
C ASP A 133 10.20 -5.01 -12.87
N GLY A 134 10.84 -5.38 -13.98
CA GLY A 134 10.36 -5.06 -15.33
C GLY A 134 8.93 -5.56 -15.59
N PRO A 135 8.59 -6.83 -15.31
CA PRO A 135 7.22 -7.33 -15.44
C PRO A 135 6.17 -6.48 -14.74
N LEU A 136 6.43 -6.02 -13.51
CA LEU A 136 5.53 -5.13 -12.77
C LEU A 136 5.32 -3.78 -13.48
N LEU A 137 6.39 -3.17 -13.99
CA LEU A 137 6.31 -1.91 -14.75
C LEU A 137 5.50 -2.07 -16.04
N PHE A 138 5.73 -3.16 -16.79
CA PHE A 138 4.96 -3.48 -18.00
C PHE A 138 3.49 -3.76 -17.69
N MET A 139 3.19 -4.45 -16.59
CA MET A 139 1.82 -4.70 -16.13
C MET A 139 1.08 -3.39 -15.84
N PHE A 140 1.70 -2.43 -15.13
CA PHE A 140 1.07 -1.12 -14.89
C PHE A 140 0.85 -0.32 -16.18
N ALA A 141 1.83 -0.32 -17.09
CA ALA A 141 1.68 0.32 -18.40
C ALA A 141 0.48 -0.28 -19.17
N GLY A 142 0.40 -1.61 -19.26
CA GLY A 142 -0.72 -2.30 -19.89
C GLY A 142 -2.07 -2.01 -19.23
N LEU A 143 -2.11 -2.01 -17.89
CA LEU A 143 -3.33 -1.69 -17.13
C LEU A 143 -3.82 -0.27 -17.40
N PHE A 144 -2.93 0.73 -17.45
CA PHE A 144 -3.32 2.10 -17.81
C PHE A 144 -3.91 2.19 -19.22
N VAL A 145 -3.37 1.44 -20.19
CA VAL A 145 -3.91 1.37 -21.56
C VAL A 145 -5.31 0.74 -21.54
N VAL A 146 -5.48 -0.38 -20.84
CA VAL A 146 -6.80 -1.06 -20.74
C VAL A 146 -7.83 -0.17 -20.05
N VAL A 147 -7.45 0.49 -18.95
CA VAL A 147 -8.32 1.43 -18.23
C VAL A 147 -8.69 2.61 -19.11
N ALA A 148 -7.73 3.23 -19.80
CA ALA A 148 -8.03 4.33 -20.72
C ALA A 148 -8.94 3.89 -21.89
N GLY A 149 -8.80 2.64 -22.35
CA GLY A 149 -9.69 2.04 -23.34
C GLY A 149 -11.10 1.83 -22.78
N ALA A 150 -11.21 1.21 -21.61
CA ALA A 150 -12.46 0.98 -20.88
C ALA A 150 -13.19 2.29 -20.57
N GLU A 151 -12.47 3.33 -20.13
CA GLU A 151 -13.03 4.65 -19.88
C GLU A 151 -13.70 5.24 -21.12
N LYS A 152 -13.14 5.01 -22.32
CA LYS A 152 -13.71 5.52 -23.57
C LYS A 152 -14.87 4.70 -24.11
N THR A 153 -14.94 3.39 -23.80
CA THR A 153 -15.91 2.47 -24.42
C THR A 153 -17.03 2.03 -23.49
N LEU A 154 -16.75 1.88 -22.19
CA LEU A 154 -17.68 1.31 -21.21
C LEU A 154 -18.35 2.39 -20.35
N LEU A 155 -17.77 3.58 -20.23
CA LEU A 155 -18.32 4.64 -19.40
C LEU A 155 -19.11 5.61 -20.26
N SER A 156 -20.36 5.24 -20.56
CA SER A 156 -21.32 6.20 -21.07
C SER A 156 -21.69 7.23 -19.99
N PRO A 157 -22.01 8.48 -20.35
CA PRO A 157 -22.51 9.48 -19.41
C PRO A 157 -23.68 8.96 -18.55
N ASP A 158 -24.51 8.10 -19.12
CA ASP A 158 -25.65 7.46 -18.45
C ASP A 158 -25.24 6.46 -17.36
N MET A 159 -24.13 5.73 -17.55
CA MET A 159 -23.58 4.84 -16.51
C MET A 159 -22.98 5.63 -15.35
N ILE A 160 -22.30 6.75 -15.64
CA ILE A 160 -21.77 7.65 -14.60
C ILE A 160 -22.93 8.31 -13.83
N ALA A 161 -23.99 8.72 -14.53
CA ALA A 161 -25.20 9.26 -13.92
C ALA A 161 -25.94 8.21 -13.07
N SER A 162 -26.03 6.96 -13.55
CA SER A 162 -26.64 5.85 -12.80
C SER A 162 -25.81 5.46 -11.58
N ALA A 163 -24.48 5.58 -11.65
CA ALA A 163 -23.60 5.32 -10.52
C ALA A 163 -23.75 6.34 -9.39
N LYS A 164 -24.23 7.58 -9.66
CA LYS A 164 -24.64 8.50 -8.58
C LYS A 164 -25.75 7.92 -7.69
N ASN A 165 -26.61 7.06 -8.24
CA ASN A 165 -27.67 6.41 -7.45
C ASN A 165 -27.15 5.31 -6.51
N LEU A 166 -25.90 4.86 -6.65
CA LEU A 166 -25.27 3.95 -5.68
C LEU A 166 -24.96 4.66 -4.34
N GLY A 167 -25.05 5.99 -4.29
CA GLY A 167 -24.79 6.78 -3.09
C GLY A 167 -23.34 6.69 -2.65
N LEU A 168 -22.41 6.68 -3.60
CA LEU A 168 -20.96 6.67 -3.34
C LEU A 168 -20.44 7.99 -2.75
N ASP A 169 -21.30 9.00 -2.62
CA ASP A 169 -21.04 10.21 -1.82
C ASP A 169 -20.92 9.88 -0.32
N ASP A 170 -21.57 8.80 0.14
CA ASP A 170 -21.43 8.32 1.51
C ASP A 170 -20.08 7.61 1.69
N VAL A 171 -19.29 8.11 2.65
CA VAL A 171 -17.93 7.65 2.95
C VAL A 171 -17.90 6.16 3.33
N TRP A 172 -18.93 5.66 4.02
CA TRP A 172 -19.02 4.25 4.42
C TRP A 172 -19.30 3.34 3.23
N ARG A 173 -20.25 3.72 2.37
CA ARG A 173 -20.55 2.99 1.14
C ARG A 173 -19.36 2.97 0.19
N LEU A 174 -18.70 4.10 -0.01
CA LEU A 174 -17.51 4.19 -0.86
C LEU A 174 -16.38 3.30 -0.33
N SER A 175 -16.13 3.33 0.98
CA SER A 175 -15.10 2.48 1.59
C SER A 175 -15.44 1.00 1.42
N GLY A 176 -16.66 0.58 1.75
CA GLY A 176 -17.10 -0.82 1.61
C GLY A 176 -17.03 -1.30 0.15
N PHE A 177 -17.53 -0.50 -0.79
CA PHE A 177 -17.49 -0.81 -2.22
C PHE A 177 -16.06 -0.95 -2.72
N THR A 178 -15.18 0.00 -2.35
CA THR A 178 -13.75 -0.07 -2.70
C THR A 178 -13.09 -1.31 -2.14
N ALA A 179 -13.39 -1.71 -0.89
CA ALA A 179 -12.77 -2.86 -0.27
C ALA A 179 -13.15 -4.18 -0.97
N VAL A 180 -14.42 -4.31 -1.36
CA VAL A 180 -14.91 -5.45 -2.15
C VAL A 180 -14.24 -5.47 -3.52
N LEU A 181 -14.27 -4.34 -4.23
CA LEU A 181 -13.67 -4.23 -5.57
C LEU A 181 -12.17 -4.55 -5.56
N SER A 182 -11.45 -4.06 -4.55
CA SER A 182 -10.01 -4.30 -4.37
C SER A 182 -9.68 -5.78 -4.16
N ASN A 183 -10.53 -6.54 -3.46
CA ASN A 183 -10.33 -7.98 -3.28
C ASN A 183 -10.67 -8.80 -4.53
N ILE A 184 -11.54 -8.29 -5.42
CA ILE A 184 -11.90 -8.97 -6.68
C ILE A 184 -10.85 -8.73 -7.76
N MET A 185 -10.39 -7.47 -7.90
CA MET A 185 -9.61 -7.02 -9.06
C MET A 185 -8.15 -6.67 -8.74
N SER A 186 -7.73 -6.78 -7.48
CA SER A 186 -6.49 -6.18 -6.93
C SER A 186 -6.54 -4.66 -6.76
N ASN A 187 -5.64 -4.13 -5.94
CA ASN A 187 -5.67 -2.74 -5.47
C ASN A 187 -5.58 -1.70 -6.60
N VAL A 188 -4.56 -1.78 -7.46
CA VAL A 188 -4.36 -0.77 -8.53
C VAL A 188 -5.49 -0.77 -9.56
N PRO A 189 -5.94 -1.92 -10.11
CA PRO A 189 -7.09 -1.96 -11.00
C PRO A 189 -8.37 -1.40 -10.37
N ALA A 190 -8.62 -1.68 -9.08
CA ALA A 190 -9.81 -1.16 -8.39
C ALA A 190 -9.80 0.37 -8.29
N VAL A 191 -8.65 0.98 -7.95
CA VAL A 191 -8.50 2.44 -7.95
C VAL A 191 -8.79 3.04 -9.32
N LEU A 192 -8.25 2.43 -10.36
CA LEU A 192 -8.41 2.90 -11.74
C LEU A 192 -9.84 2.73 -12.24
N ALA A 193 -10.55 1.68 -11.84
CA ALA A 193 -11.97 1.50 -12.13
C ALA A 193 -12.86 2.55 -11.43
N LEU A 194 -12.46 3.02 -10.24
CA LEU A 194 -13.21 4.01 -9.48
C LEU A 194 -12.94 5.45 -9.91
N ARG A 195 -11.74 5.74 -10.43
CA ARG A 195 -11.29 7.06 -10.90
C ARG A 195 -12.36 7.88 -11.62
N PRO A 196 -13.13 7.35 -12.59
CA PRO A 196 -14.05 8.16 -13.39
C PRO A 196 -15.24 8.70 -12.59
N PHE A 197 -15.58 8.06 -11.48
CA PHE A 197 -16.71 8.43 -10.62
C PHE A 197 -16.32 9.48 -9.58
N ILE A 198 -15.05 9.50 -9.15
CA ILE A 198 -14.57 10.34 -8.03
C ILE A 198 -14.78 11.85 -8.26
N PRO A 199 -14.48 12.43 -9.44
CA PRO A 199 -14.70 13.86 -9.68
C PRO A 199 -16.16 14.30 -9.60
N GLY A 200 -17.12 13.37 -9.73
CA GLY A 200 -18.55 13.65 -9.71
C GLY A 200 -19.18 13.62 -8.31
N LEU A 201 -18.41 13.26 -7.28
CA LEU A 201 -18.85 13.16 -5.89
C LEU A 201 -18.79 14.51 -5.16
N GLU A 202 -19.53 14.65 -4.07
CA GLU A 202 -19.59 15.90 -3.27
C GLU A 202 -18.21 16.40 -2.80
N ASN A 203 -17.34 15.48 -2.36
CA ASN A 203 -15.98 15.79 -1.92
C ASN A 203 -14.95 14.84 -2.59
N PRO A 204 -14.45 15.19 -3.78
CA PRO A 204 -13.52 14.33 -4.53
C PRO A 204 -12.21 14.07 -3.81
N GLU A 205 -11.68 15.05 -3.07
CA GLU A 205 -10.44 14.89 -2.28
C GLU A 205 -10.61 13.85 -1.18
N ARG A 206 -11.69 13.95 -0.39
CA ARG A 206 -12.02 12.94 0.63
C ARG A 206 -12.26 11.57 0.01
N ALA A 207 -12.97 11.51 -1.12
CA ALA A 207 -13.22 10.26 -1.83
C ALA A 207 -11.91 9.58 -2.29
N TRP A 208 -10.94 10.34 -2.80
CA TRP A 208 -9.60 9.81 -3.11
C TRP A 208 -8.88 9.24 -1.89
N LEU A 209 -8.96 9.92 -0.74
CA LEU A 209 -8.37 9.43 0.52
C LEU A 209 -9.06 8.15 1.01
N VAL A 210 -10.39 8.07 0.90
CA VAL A 210 -11.17 6.87 1.24
C VAL A 210 -10.79 5.71 0.33
N VAL A 211 -10.66 5.95 -0.98
CA VAL A 211 -10.25 4.93 -1.95
C VAL A 211 -8.81 4.46 -1.68
N ALA A 212 -7.88 5.37 -1.37
CA ALA A 212 -6.50 5.04 -1.03
C ALA A 212 -6.40 4.15 0.21
N MET A 213 -7.07 4.58 1.28
CA MET A 213 -7.15 3.85 2.53
C MET A 213 -7.80 2.48 2.33
N SER A 214 -8.99 2.46 1.72
CA SER A 214 -9.81 1.26 1.64
C SER A 214 -9.18 0.19 0.75
N SER A 215 -8.70 0.57 -0.45
CA SER A 215 -8.02 -0.36 -1.36
C SER A 215 -6.75 -0.97 -0.74
N THR A 216 -6.03 -0.20 0.07
CA THR A 216 -4.81 -0.69 0.73
C THR A 216 -5.12 -1.63 1.90
N LEU A 217 -6.03 -1.24 2.80
CA LEU A 217 -6.39 -2.03 3.99
C LEU A 217 -7.20 -3.30 3.63
N ALA A 218 -7.97 -3.25 2.55
CA ALA A 218 -8.67 -4.41 2.01
C ALA A 218 -7.72 -5.53 1.59
N GLY A 219 -6.47 -5.21 1.23
CA GLY A 219 -5.46 -6.20 0.89
C GLY A 219 -5.03 -7.09 2.07
N ASN A 220 -5.34 -6.71 3.31
CA ASN A 220 -5.12 -7.55 4.49
C ASN A 220 -6.21 -8.61 4.71
N PHE A 221 -7.30 -8.57 3.94
CA PHE A 221 -8.46 -9.44 4.16
C PHE A 221 -8.09 -10.91 3.93
N THR A 222 -7.38 -11.20 2.85
CA THR A 222 -6.90 -12.55 2.51
C THR A 222 -5.43 -12.56 2.16
N LEU A 223 -4.84 -13.76 2.16
CA LEU A 223 -3.46 -13.95 1.73
C LEU A 223 -3.23 -13.51 0.27
N LEU A 224 -4.26 -13.64 -0.58
CA LEU A 224 -4.20 -13.25 -2.00
C LEU A 224 -4.53 -11.76 -2.22
N GLY A 225 -4.99 -11.05 -1.19
CA GLY A 225 -5.49 -9.68 -1.32
C GLY A 225 -4.41 -8.63 -1.60
N SER A 226 -3.13 -8.95 -1.42
CA SER A 226 -2.03 -8.03 -1.70
C SER A 226 -0.77 -8.78 -2.14
N VAL A 227 -0.01 -8.17 -3.05
CA VAL A 227 1.31 -8.65 -3.49
C VAL A 227 2.27 -8.76 -2.30
N ALA A 228 2.19 -7.85 -1.32
CA ALA A 228 3.03 -7.92 -0.12
C ALA A 228 2.82 -9.22 0.67
N ASN A 229 1.57 -9.70 0.74
CA ASN A 229 1.24 -10.95 1.42
C ASN A 229 1.81 -12.15 0.68
N LEU A 230 1.73 -12.13 -0.66
CA LEU A 230 2.28 -13.16 -1.53
C LEU A 230 3.80 -13.24 -1.44
N ILE A 231 4.49 -12.08 -1.47
CA ILE A 231 5.95 -12.01 -1.31
C ILE A 231 6.37 -12.66 0.02
N VAL A 232 5.69 -12.33 1.11
CA VAL A 232 5.99 -12.92 2.42
C VAL A 232 5.72 -14.43 2.44
N ALA A 233 4.63 -14.89 1.82
CA ALA A 233 4.31 -16.31 1.73
C ALA A 233 5.32 -17.09 0.88
N GLU A 234 5.77 -16.52 -0.24
CA GLU A 234 6.76 -17.11 -1.14
C GLU A 234 8.13 -17.21 -0.47
N GLN A 235 8.57 -16.13 0.19
CA GLN A 235 9.82 -16.13 0.94
C GLN A 235 9.79 -17.09 2.13
N ALA A 236 8.65 -17.17 2.83
CA ALA A 236 8.48 -18.16 3.90
C ALA A 236 8.58 -19.59 3.35
N ARG A 237 7.95 -19.86 2.20
CA ARG A 237 7.98 -21.17 1.54
C ARG A 237 9.41 -21.54 1.11
N ALA A 238 10.16 -20.59 0.56
CA ALA A 238 11.57 -20.78 0.21
C ALA A 238 12.44 -21.08 1.44
N ALA A 239 12.09 -20.53 2.60
CA ALA A 239 12.73 -20.81 3.89
C ALA A 239 12.16 -22.06 4.61
N GLY A 240 11.36 -22.89 3.94
CA GLY A 240 10.82 -24.14 4.49
C GLY A 240 9.62 -23.97 5.44
N THR A 241 9.05 -22.77 5.55
CA THR A 241 7.87 -22.50 6.39
C THR A 241 6.65 -22.17 5.53
N THR A 242 5.55 -22.90 5.69
CA THR A 242 4.32 -22.63 4.92
C THR A 242 3.38 -21.70 5.66
N LEU A 243 3.07 -20.55 5.04
CA LEU A 243 2.04 -19.64 5.53
C LEU A 243 0.67 -20.07 4.97
N SER A 244 -0.15 -20.71 5.80
CA SER A 244 -1.48 -21.18 5.38
C SER A 244 -2.49 -20.03 5.22
N PHE A 245 -3.39 -20.17 4.25
CA PHE A 245 -4.49 -19.22 4.03
C PHE A 245 -5.34 -19.02 5.29
N GLY A 246 -5.72 -20.11 5.97
CA GLY A 246 -6.55 -20.04 7.18
C GLY A 246 -5.85 -19.32 8.34
N ALA A 247 -4.55 -19.55 8.54
CA ALA A 247 -3.77 -18.83 9.56
C ALA A 247 -3.72 -17.33 9.28
N PHE A 248 -3.51 -16.94 8.02
CA PHE A 248 -3.54 -15.55 7.61
C PHE A 248 -4.94 -14.94 7.79
N PHE A 249 -5.98 -15.58 7.26
CA PHE A 249 -7.36 -15.10 7.29
C PHE A 249 -7.88 -14.88 8.72
N LYS A 250 -7.47 -15.72 9.68
CA LYS A 250 -7.81 -15.57 11.10
C LYS A 250 -7.39 -14.22 11.69
N VAL A 251 -6.30 -13.64 11.20
CA VAL A 251 -5.84 -12.28 11.57
C VAL A 251 -6.36 -11.24 10.58
N GLY A 252 -6.29 -11.55 9.29
CA GLY A 252 -6.65 -10.64 8.21
C GLY A 252 -8.09 -10.15 8.26
N LEU A 253 -9.05 -11.06 8.49
CA LEU A 253 -10.47 -10.72 8.59
C LEU A 253 -10.75 -9.68 9.69
N PRO A 254 -10.47 -9.93 10.99
CA PRO A 254 -10.74 -8.95 12.03
C PRO A 254 -9.92 -7.68 11.85
N LEU A 255 -8.67 -7.79 11.38
CA LEU A 255 -7.83 -6.63 11.13
C LEU A 255 -8.41 -5.71 10.06
N THR A 256 -8.78 -6.25 8.90
CA THR A 256 -9.36 -5.44 7.82
C THR A 256 -10.65 -4.79 8.25
N LEU A 257 -11.55 -5.50 8.94
CA LEU A 257 -12.81 -4.91 9.42
C LEU A 257 -12.58 -3.76 10.41
N ILE A 258 -11.71 -3.96 11.40
CA ILE A 258 -11.41 -2.94 12.42
C ILE A 258 -10.71 -1.73 11.80
N THR A 259 -9.71 -1.97 10.95
CA THR A 259 -8.93 -0.88 10.32
C THR A 259 -9.73 -0.11 9.29
N LEU A 260 -10.57 -0.78 8.49
CA LEU A 260 -11.52 -0.10 7.61
C LEU A 260 -12.51 0.71 8.43
N ALA A 261 -13.20 0.13 9.40
CA ALA A 261 -14.20 0.87 10.18
C ALA A 261 -13.61 2.10 10.88
N ALA A 262 -12.44 1.96 11.51
CA ALA A 262 -11.78 3.08 12.19
C ALA A 262 -11.29 4.14 11.19
N GLY A 263 -10.70 3.73 10.07
CA GLY A 263 -10.23 4.65 9.04
C GLY A 263 -11.37 5.39 8.33
N THR A 264 -12.47 4.69 8.03
CA THR A 264 -13.69 5.27 7.49
C THR A 264 -14.31 6.26 8.47
N ALA A 265 -14.38 5.93 9.76
CA ALA A 265 -14.85 6.86 10.79
C ALA A 265 -13.94 8.10 10.90
N TRP A 266 -12.62 7.92 10.83
CA TRP A 266 -11.66 9.02 10.82
C TRP A 266 -11.88 9.96 9.63
N LEU A 267 -12.05 9.43 8.42
CA LEU A 267 -12.29 10.25 7.22
C LEU A 267 -13.71 10.81 7.14
N ALA A 268 -14.68 10.24 7.85
CA ALA A 268 -16.04 10.74 7.92
C ALA A 268 -16.21 11.90 8.91
N PHE A 269 -15.53 11.84 10.07
CA PHE A 269 -15.75 12.78 11.18
C PHE A 269 -14.53 13.65 11.53
N GLY A 270 -13.31 13.19 11.21
CA GLY A 270 -12.06 13.80 11.65
C GLY A 270 -11.27 14.51 10.55
N PHE A 271 -11.83 14.60 9.34
CA PHE A 271 -11.18 15.20 8.18
C PHE A 271 -12.13 16.08 7.37
#